data_AF-A0A929ARN8-F1
#
_entry.id   AF-A0A929ARN8-F1
#
_cell.length_a   1.000
_cell.length_b   1.000
_cell.length_c   1.000
_cell.angle_alpha   90.00
_cell.angle_beta   90.00
_cell.angle_gamma   90.00
#
_symmetry.space_group_name_H-M   'P 1'
#
loop_
_entity.id
_entity.type
_entity.pdbx_description
1 polymer ?
#
loop_
_entity_poly.entity_id
_entity_poly.type
_entity_poly.pdbx_seq_one_letter_code
_entity_poly.pdbx_strand_id
1 'polypeptide(L)' 'MAGENDELTLTKLRQRAGLTQQELASAIGVTQKTISIWEKGSVEPKLTFEQTKLLMDVLNCTLDELIITIKQRT' A
#
# COMPACT_ATOMS: atom_id res chain seq x y z
N MET A 1 9.51 21.32 -13.89
CA MET A 1 8.63 20.16 -14.15
C MET A 1 8.45 19.46 -12.80
N ALA A 2 7.19 19.17 -12.47
CA ALA A 2 6.63 18.67 -11.20
C ALA A 2 7.58 18.53 -9.99
N GLY A 3 7.38 19.39 -8.99
CA GLY A 3 8.05 19.31 -7.71
C GLY A 3 7.76 17.99 -6.99
N GLU A 4 8.79 17.16 -6.91
CA GLU A 4 8.89 15.96 -6.10
C GLU A 4 8.91 16.36 -4.62
N ASN A 5 7.76 16.26 -3.94
CA ASN A 5 7.66 16.08 -2.49
C ASN A 5 6.26 15.59 -2.09
N ASP A 6 5.62 14.82 -2.97
CA ASP A 6 4.34 14.22 -2.68
C ASP A 6 4.61 12.93 -1.89
N GLU A 7 4.56 13.01 -0.55
CA GLU A 7 4.78 11.91 0.38
C GLU A 7 4.14 10.60 -0.14
N LEU A 8 4.96 9.59 -0.45
CA LEU A 8 4.52 8.34 -1.06
C LEU A 8 3.84 7.48 0.01
N THR A 9 2.51 7.39 -0.03
CA THR A 9 1.71 6.61 0.92
C THR A 9 1.03 5.43 0.25
N LEU A 10 0.64 4.42 1.04
CA LEU A 10 -0.12 3.28 0.54
C LEU A 10 -1.44 3.72 -0.10
N THR A 11 -2.09 4.75 0.46
CA THR A 11 -3.29 5.36 -0.12
C THR A 11 -3.03 5.90 -1.53
N LYS A 12 -1.91 6.61 -1.74
CA LYS A 12 -1.57 7.15 -3.06
C LYS A 12 -1.25 6.04 -4.06
N LEU A 13 -0.52 5.00 -3.65
CA LEU A 13 -0.28 3.84 -4.52
C LEU A 13 -1.59 3.18 -4.94
N ARG A 14 -2.51 2.96 -3.99
CA ARG A 14 -3.84 2.40 -4.27
C ARG A 14 -4.65 3.29 -5.20
N GLN A 15 -4.67 4.60 -4.96
CA GLN A 15 -5.40 5.55 -5.81
C GLN A 15 -4.81 5.62 -7.22
N ARG A 16 -3.48 5.56 -7.36
CA ARG A 16 -2.79 5.48 -8.67
C ARG A 16 -3.18 4.23 -9.44
N ALA A 17 -3.39 3.11 -8.74
CA ALA A 17 -3.91 1.87 -9.32
C ALA A 17 -5.43 1.89 -9.58
N GLY A 18 -6.14 2.96 -9.21
CA GLY A 18 -7.59 3.09 -9.43
C GLY A 18 -8.45 2.18 -8.54
N LEU A 19 -7.90 1.65 -7.46
CA LEU A 19 -8.55 0.66 -6.61
C LEU A 19 -9.24 1.31 -5.41
N THR A 20 -10.34 0.74 -4.94
CA THR A 20 -10.92 0.97 -3.62
C THR A 20 -10.18 0.17 -2.54
N GLN A 21 -10.34 0.53 -1.27
CA GLN A 21 -9.76 -0.24 -0.16
C GLN A 21 -10.28 -1.68 -0.13
N GLN A 22 -11.55 -1.89 -0.53
CA GLN A 22 -12.17 -3.22 -0.57
C GLN A 22 -11.57 -4.07 -1.69
N GLU A 23 -11.36 -3.50 -2.88
CA GLU A 23 -10.74 -4.22 -4.00
C GLU A 23 -9.29 -4.62 -3.69
N LEU A 24 -8.50 -3.71 -3.11
CA LEU A 24 -7.15 -4.04 -2.68
C LEU A 24 -7.14 -5.15 -1.62
N ALA A 25 -8.05 -5.06 -0.65
CA ALA A 25 -8.17 -6.07 0.41
C ALA A 25 -8.50 -7.46 -0.16
N SER A 26 -9.47 -7.51 -1.08
CA SER A 26 -9.87 -8.73 -1.77
C SER A 26 -8.73 -9.31 -2.60
N ALA A 27 -7.92 -8.48 -3.26
CA ALA A 27 -6.82 -8.94 -4.10
C ALA A 27 -5.69 -9.61 -3.31
N ILE A 28 -5.47 -9.21 -2.05
CA ILE A 28 -4.37 -9.72 -1.21
C ILE A 28 -4.84 -10.62 -0.05
N GLY A 29 -6.14 -10.93 -0.02
CA GLY A 29 -6.73 -11.85 0.95
C GLY A 29 -6.81 -11.30 2.37
N VAL A 30 -7.03 -9.99 2.55
CA VAL A 30 -7.23 -9.35 3.86
C VAL A 30 -8.58 -8.65 3.95
N THR A 31 -8.89 -8.07 5.10
CA THR A 31 -10.12 -7.28 5.27
C THR A 31 -9.92 -5.83 4.85
N GLN A 32 -10.98 -5.14 4.40
CA GLN A 32 -10.91 -3.70 4.11
C GLN A 32 -10.47 -2.87 5.33
N LYS A 33 -10.87 -3.30 6.53
CA LYS A 33 -10.39 -2.71 7.80
C LYS A 33 -8.86 -2.81 7.94
N THR A 34 -8.26 -3.92 7.54
CA THR A 34 -6.81 -4.11 7.53
C THR A 34 -6.13 -3.06 6.64
N ILE A 35 -6.62 -2.87 5.41
CA ILE A 35 -6.12 -1.83 4.51
C ILE A 35 -6.27 -0.43 5.12
N SER A 36 -7.43 -0.12 5.72
CA SER A 36 -7.64 1.17 6.38
C SER A 36 -6.65 1.41 7.54
N ILE A 37 -6.28 0.37 8.29
CA ILE A 37 -5.29 0.48 9.38
C ILE A 37 -3.89 0.77 8.81
N TRP A 38 -3.50 0.08 7.74
CA TRP A 38 -2.22 0.30 7.07
C TRP A 38 -2.12 1.70 6.48
N GLU A 39 -3.17 2.17 5.81
CA GLU A 39 -3.23 3.53 5.25
C GLU A 39 -3.20 4.63 6.32
N LYS A 40 -3.68 4.34 7.54
CA LYS A 40 -3.60 5.26 8.67
C LYS A 40 -2.23 5.24 9.37
N GLY A 41 -1.35 4.31 9.01
CA GLY A 41 -0.06 4.11 9.67
C GLY A 41 -0.16 3.72 11.14
N SER A 42 -1.28 3.11 11.56
CA SER A 42 -1.50 2.75 12.96
C SER A 42 -0.82 1.42 13.36
N VAL A 43 -0.56 0.55 12.39
CA VAL A 43 0.08 -0.77 12.59
C VAL A 43 0.93 -1.10 11.37
N GLU A 44 2.15 -1.57 11.62
CA GLU A 44 3.02 -2.09 10.56
C GLU A 44 2.41 -3.37 9.93
N PRO A 45 2.28 -3.44 8.59
CA PRO A 45 1.75 -4.62 7.91
C PRO A 45 2.61 -5.86 8.14
N LYS A 46 2.01 -6.92 8.67
CA LYS A 46 2.63 -8.25 8.67
C LYS A 46 2.27 -8.96 7.39
N LEU A 47 3.11 -8.80 6.37
CA LEU A 47 2.92 -9.38 5.05
C LEU A 47 3.74 -10.66 4.91
N THR A 48 3.14 -11.70 4.34
CA THR A 48 3.91 -12.83 3.80
C THR A 48 4.60 -12.41 2.49
N PHE A 49 5.62 -13.14 2.06
CA PHE A 49 6.26 -12.89 0.75
C PHE A 49 5.26 -12.93 -0.42
N GLU A 50 4.26 -13.82 -0.34
CA GLU A 50 3.19 -13.91 -1.32
C GLU A 50 2.32 -12.64 -1.35
N GLN A 51 1.92 -12.15 -0.17
CA GLN A 51 1.15 -10.90 -0.06
C GLN A 51 1.95 -9.69 -0.53
N THR A 52 3.25 -9.63 -0.22
CA THR A 52 4.14 -8.57 -0.71
C THR A 52 4.20 -8.58 -2.24
N LYS A 53 4.32 -9.76 -2.86
CA LYS A 53 4.31 -9.89 -4.31
C LYS A 53 2.98 -9.44 -4.91
N LEU A 54 1.85 -9.92 -4.36
CA LEU A 54 0.51 -9.51 -4.81
C LEU A 54 0.30 -8.00 -4.69
N LEU A 55 0.77 -7.38 -3.60
CA LEU A 55 0.71 -5.93 -3.45
C LEU A 55 1.45 -5.20 -4.56
N MET A 56 2.68 -5.62 -4.87
CA MET A 56 3.47 -5.01 -5.96
C MET A 56 2.77 -5.15 -7.30
N ASP A 57 2.24 -6.35 -7.60
CA ASP A 57 1.55 -6.64 -8.86
C ASP A 57 0.25 -5.82 -9.00
N VAL A 58 -0.55 -5.76 -7.94
CA VAL A 58 -1.87 -5.08 -7.94
C VAL A 58 -1.74 -3.57 -7.89
N LEU A 59 -0.78 -3.04 -7.14
CA LEU A 59 -0.54 -1.60 -7.04
C LEU A 59 0.35 -1.06 -8.17
N ASN A 60 0.89 -1.94 -9.00
CA ASN A 60 1.87 -1.61 -10.04
C ASN A 60 2.98 -0.72 -9.49
N CYS A 61 3.62 -1.20 -8.43
CA CYS A 61 4.68 -0.49 -7.72
C CYS A 61 5.92 -1.36 -7.53
N THR A 62 7.06 -0.71 -7.27
CA THR A 62 8.29 -1.42 -6.91
C THR A 62 8.33 -1.80 -5.43
N LEU A 63 9.22 -2.72 -5.07
CA LEU A 63 9.48 -3.05 -3.68
C LEU A 63 9.93 -1.82 -2.88
N ASP A 64 10.75 -0.96 -3.48
CA ASP A 64 11.24 0.27 -2.84
C ASP A 64 10.09 1.25 -2.55
N GLU A 65 9.19 1.45 -3.52
CA GLU A 65 7.98 2.24 -3.32
C GLU A 65 7.15 1.68 -2.16
N LEU A 66 6.91 0.37 -2.14
CA LEU A 66 6.15 -0.30 -1.09
C LEU A 66 6.81 -0.13 0.30
N ILE A 67 8.14 -0.30 0.40
CA ILE A 67 8.90 -0.12 1.64
C ILE A 67 8.79 1.31 2.16
N ILE A 68 8.92 2.30 1.27
CA ILE A 68 8.78 3.72 1.64
C ILE A 68 7.41 3.97 2.26
N THR A 69 6.34 3.39 1.68
CA THR A 69 4.97 3.60 2.19
C THR A 69 4.70 2.97 3.56
N ILE A 70 5.44 1.92 3.92
CA ILE A 70 5.24 1.18 5.19
C ILE A 70 6.02 1.84 6.35
N LYS A 71 7.14 2.50 6.04
CA LYS A 71 8.09 3.03 7.05
C LYS A 71 7.72 4.39 7.66
N GLN A 72 6.62 5.03 7.28
CA GLN A 72 6.43 6.48 7.53
C GLN A 72 6.12 6.92 8.98
N ARG A 73 6.11 6.06 10.01
CA ARG A 73 5.89 6.49 11.41
C ARG A 73 6.60 5.63 12.46
N THR A 74 7.93 5.72 12.51
CA THR A 74 8.71 5.35 13.70
C THR A 74 9.51 6.53 14.19
#